data_AF-A0A7G9BS17-F1
#
_entry.id   AF-A0A7G9BS17-F1
#
_cell.length_a   1.000
_cell.length_b   1.000
_cell.length_c   1.000
_cell.angle_alpha   90.00
_cell.angle_beta   90.00
_cell.angle_gamma   90.00
#
_symmetry.space_group_name_H-M   'P 1'
#
loop_
_entity.id
_entity.type
_entity.pdbx_description
1 polymer ?
#
loop_
_entity_poly.entity_id
_entity_poly.type
_entity_poly.pdbx_seq_one_letter_code
_entity_poly.pdbx_strand_id
1 'polypeptide(L)' 'MVVGHVKIDEEDLRDIQFWLDRPVSERIAEVTRLRRAYYSWLLGTYPQHMEKTVTQRKDDI' A
#
# COMPACT_ATOMS: atom_id res chain seq x y z
N MET A 1 12.44 -19.70 9.87
CA MET A 1 11.74 -18.66 9.11
C MET A 1 12.56 -18.41 7.85
N VAL A 2 12.16 -18.96 6.71
CA VAL A 2 12.88 -18.76 5.44
C VAL A 2 12.39 -17.42 4.88
N VAL A 3 13.14 -16.36 5.11
CA VAL A 3 12.98 -15.13 4.32
C VAL A 3 13.57 -15.47 2.96
N GLY A 4 12.74 -15.95 2.05
CA GLY A 4 13.15 -16.15 0.66
C GLY A 4 13.65 -14.81 0.15
N HIS A 5 14.88 -14.78 -0.37
CA HIS A 5 15.39 -13.59 -1.04
C HIS A 5 14.50 -13.41 -2.27
N VAL A 6 13.53 -12.49 -2.17
CA VAL A 6 12.77 -12.05 -3.33
C VAL A 6 13.79 -11.42 -4.26
N LYS A 7 13.97 -12.05 -5.42
CA LYS A 7 14.85 -11.51 -6.45
C LYS A 7 14.16 -10.25 -6.98
N ILE A 8 14.74 -9.11 -6.65
CA ILE A 8 14.25 -7.81 -7.12
C ILE A 8 14.80 -7.63 -8.53
N ASP A 9 13.91 -7.62 -9.52
CA ASP A 9 14.29 -7.43 -10.91
C ASP A 9 14.45 -5.92 -11.22
N GLU A 10 15.07 -5.57 -12.36
CA GLU A 10 15.28 -4.15 -12.74
C GLU A 10 13.98 -3.35 -12.90
N GLU A 11 12.87 -4.03 -13.17
CA GLU A 11 11.53 -3.42 -13.20
C GLU A 11 11.08 -3.01 -11.80
N ASP A 12 11.24 -3.89 -10.81
CA ASP A 12 10.91 -3.60 -9.40
C ASP A 12 11.74 -2.42 -8.87
N LEU A 13 13.03 -2.33 -9.23
CA LEU A 13 13.88 -1.21 -8.84
C LEU A 13 13.37 0.13 -9.40
N ARG A 14 12.90 0.12 -10.65
CA ARG A 14 12.33 1.32 -11.29
C ARG A 14 11.02 1.73 -10.64
N ASP A 15 10.18 0.76 -10.27
CA ASP A 15 8.93 1.02 -9.56
C ASP A 15 9.18 1.57 -8.16
N ILE A 16 10.17 1.03 -7.44
CA ILE A 16 10.58 1.55 -6.14
C ILE A 16 11.03 3.00 -6.27
N GLN A 17 11.93 3.29 -7.22
CA GLN A 17 12.43 4.65 -7.43
C GLN A 17 11.30 5.62 -7.81
N PHE A 18 10.44 5.21 -8.73
CA PHE A 18 9.26 5.98 -9.14
C PHE A 18 8.41 6.37 -7.95
N TRP A 19 8.08 5.43 -7.06
CA TRP A 19 7.24 5.72 -5.90
C TRP A 19 7.98 6.55 -4.84
N LEU A 20 9.29 6.33 -4.64
CA LEU A 20 10.10 7.14 -3.72
C LEU A 20 10.15 8.62 -4.13
N ASP A 21 10.13 8.90 -5.43
CA ASP A 21 10.13 10.26 -5.98
C ASP A 21 8.75 10.95 -5.85
N ARG A 22 7.70 10.23 -5.44
CA ARG A 22 6.35 10.80 -5.25
C ARG A 22 6.14 11.40 -3.86
N PRO A 23 5.32 12.45 -3.75
CA PRO A 23 4.86 12.97 -2.46
C PRO A 23 4.31 11.87 -1.55
N VAL A 24 4.56 11.98 -0.25
CA VAL A 24 4.06 11.03 0.76
C VAL A 24 2.53 10.88 0.67
N SER A 25 1.81 11.96 0.39
CA SER A 25 0.36 11.96 0.19
C SER A 25 -0.09 11.06 -0.97
N GLU A 26 0.61 11.14 -2.11
CA GLU A 26 0.31 10.31 -3.29
C GLU A 26 0.60 8.84 -3.02
N ARG A 27 1.74 8.54 -2.38
CA ARG A 27 2.09 7.17 -1.97
C ARG A 27 1.04 6.56 -1.04
N ILE A 28 0.60 7.30 -0.03
CA ILE A 28 -0.41 6.83 0.92
C ILE A 28 -1.76 6.60 0.21
N ALA A 29 -2.15 7.52 -0.68
CA ALA A 29 -3.37 7.38 -1.46
C ALA A 29 -3.34 6.11 -2.32
N GLU A 30 -2.22 5.84 -3.00
CA GLU A 30 -2.08 4.66 -3.84
C GLU A 30 -2.08 3.36 -3.02
N VAL A 31 -1.32 3.29 -1.94
CA VAL A 31 -1.33 2.12 -1.04
C VAL A 31 -2.72 1.85 -0.50
N THR A 32 -3.47 2.91 -0.16
CA THR A 32 -4.86 2.81 0.29
C THR A 32 -5.77 2.27 -0.81
N ARG A 33 -5.61 2.77 -2.04
CA ARG A 33 -6.35 2.29 -3.22
C ARG A 33 -6.07 0.82 -3.51
N LEU A 34 -4.81 0.41 -3.51
CA LEU A 34 -4.38 -0.97 -3.75
C LEU A 34 -4.93 -1.91 -2.67
N ARG A 35 -4.88 -1.51 -1.39
CA ARG A 35 -5.49 -2.29 -0.30
C ARG A 35 -6.99 -2.44 -0.48
N ARG A 36 -7.70 -1.36 -0.81
CA ARG A 36 -9.14 -1.43 -1.10
C ARG A 36 -9.43 -2.41 -2.23
N ALA A 37 -8.69 -2.34 -3.33
CA ALA A 37 -8.85 -3.24 -4.46
C ALA A 37 -8.58 -4.71 -4.07
N TYR A 38 -7.48 -4.98 -3.35
CA TYR A 38 -7.11 -6.33 -2.93
C TYR A 38 -8.18 -6.98 -2.06
N TYR A 39 -8.65 -6.29 -1.02
CA TYR A 39 -9.66 -6.87 -0.14
C TYR A 39 -11.04 -6.95 -0.78
N SER A 40 -11.42 -5.98 -1.62
CA SER A 40 -12.65 -6.10 -2.40
C SER A 40 -12.61 -7.30 -3.34
N TRP A 41 -11.45 -7.61 -3.94
CA TRP A 41 -11.28 -8.82 -4.74
C TRP A 41 -11.31 -10.09 -3.88
N LEU A 42 -10.59 -10.11 -2.75
CA LEU A 42 -10.45 -11.30 -1.89
C LEU A 42 -11.73 -11.64 -1.11
N LEU A 43 -12.40 -10.64 -0.57
CA LEU A 43 -13.51 -10.77 0.39
C LEU A 43 -14.84 -10.23 -0.15
N GLY A 44 -14.88 -9.73 -1.39
CA GLY A 44 -16.03 -9.06 -1.99
C GLY A 44 -16.27 -7.63 -1.45
N THR A 45 -15.63 -7.25 -0.33
CA THR A 45 -15.80 -5.95 0.32
C THR A 45 -14.53 -5.51 1.03
N TYR A 46 -14.37 -4.21 1.25
CA TYR A 46 -13.28 -3.68 2.06
C TYR A 46 -13.64 -3.74 3.57
N PRO A 47 -12.81 -4.36 4.44
CA PRO A 47 -13.12 -4.50 5.85
C PRO A 47 -13.23 -3.15 6.58
N GLN A 48 -14.36 -2.90 7.25
CA GLN A 48 -14.60 -1.64 7.98
C GLN A 48 -13.58 -1.37 9.10
N HIS A 49 -13.06 -2.40 9.76
CA HIS A 49 -12.04 -2.23 10.81
C HIS A 49 -10.69 -1.72 10.25
N MET A 50 -10.40 -2.01 8.97
CA MET A 50 -9.21 -1.52 8.27
C MET A 50 -9.39 -0.06 7.80
N GLU A 51 -10.62 0.35 7.51
CA GLU A 51 -10.95 1.71 7.11
C GLU A 51 -10.61 2.71 8.22
N LYS A 52 -10.91 2.40 9.49
CA LYS A 52 -10.48 3.22 10.61
C LYS A 52 -8.95 3.36 10.67
N THR A 53 -8.21 2.26 10.65
CA THR A 53 -6.75 2.27 10.86
C THR A 53 -5.98 2.98 9.73
N VAL A 54 -6.45 2.88 8.49
CA VAL A 54 -5.77 3.50 7.33
C VAL A 54 -6.16 4.98 7.17
N THR A 55 -7.38 5.36 7.54
CA THR A 55 -7.91 6.71 7.29
C THR A 55 -7.74 7.65 8.49
N GLN A 56 -7.63 7.15 9.73
CA GLN A 56 -7.50 7.98 10.95
C GLN A 56 -6.08 8.47 11.27
N ARG A 57 -5.11 8.36 10.36
CA ARG A 57 -3.80 9.05 10.50
C ARG A 57 -3.89 10.46 9.91
N LYS A 58 -4.68 11.31 10.55
CA LYS A 58 -4.86 12.77 10.42
C LYS A 58 -6.03 13.06 11.36
N ASP A 59 -5.81 13.33 12.65
CA ASP A 59 -5.82 14.72 13.13
C ASP A 59 -5.16 14.92 14.51
N ASP A 60 -4.39 13.97 15.04
CA ASP A 60 -3.70 14.14 16.33
C ASP A 60 -2.17 14.23 16.16
N ILE A 61 -1.68 15.47 16.07
CA ILE A 61 -0.39 16.09 16.52
C ILE A 61 -0.04 17.26 15.59
#